data_AF-A0A4Y2J927-F1
#
_entry.id   AF-A0A4Y2J927-F1
#
_cell.length_a   1.000
_cell.length_b   1.000
_cell.length_c   1.000
_cell.angle_alpha   90.00
_cell.angle_beta   90.00
_cell.angle_gamma   90.00
#
_symmetry.space_group_name_H-M   'P 1'
#
loop_
_entity.id
_entity.type
_entity.pdbx_description
1 polymer ?
#
loop_
_entity_poly.entity_id
_entity_poly.type
_entity_poly.pdbx_seq_one_letter_code
_entity_poly.pdbx_strand_id
1 'polypeptide(L)' 'MQYPAVNFGAAGYVDIIDWQAFYVTPPPVLRQISSHELLKMIQDDVPMDGWDFIKFPSHMQAVERIMKLVTEASRKRFGP' A
#
# COMPACT_ATOMS: atom_id res chain seq x y z
N MET A 1 5.50 16.57 -20.42
CA MET A 1 5.52 16.44 -18.94
C MET A 1 6.35 15.20 -18.63
N GLN A 2 7.58 15.36 -18.11
CA GLN A 2 8.50 14.26 -17.86
C GLN A 2 8.50 13.94 -16.37
N TYR A 3 8.18 12.70 -16.01
CA TYR A 3 8.25 12.26 -14.63
C TYR A 3 9.69 11.89 -14.29
N PRO A 4 10.22 12.31 -13.13
CA PRO A 4 11.57 11.94 -12.72
C PRO A 4 11.66 10.41 -12.60
N ALA A 5 12.77 9.86 -13.10
CA ALA A 5 13.02 8.43 -13.04
C ALA A 5 13.15 7.98 -11.58
N VAL A 6 12.32 7.04 -11.15
CA VAL A 6 12.40 6.43 -9.82
C VAL A 6 13.65 5.56 -9.77
N ASN A 7 14.62 5.93 -8.94
CA ASN A 7 15.83 5.16 -8.74
C ASN A 7 15.60 4.08 -7.67
N PHE A 8 15.37 2.84 -8.10
CA PHE A 8 15.19 1.69 -7.20
C PHE A 8 16.49 1.21 -6.54
N GLY A 9 17.66 1.69 -6.97
CA GLY A 9 18.96 1.34 -6.41
C GLY A 9 19.47 2.30 -5.31
N ALA A 10 18.63 3.20 -4.82
CA ALA A 10 19.04 4.21 -3.84
C ALA A 10 19.09 3.63 -2.41
N ALA A 11 20.18 2.94 -2.10
CA ALA A 11 20.45 2.44 -0.74
C ALA A 11 20.59 3.56 0.31
N GLY A 12 20.93 4.78 -0.10
CA GLY A 12 21.20 5.91 0.79
C GLY A 12 19.98 6.60 1.42
N TYR A 13 18.75 6.21 1.08
CA TYR A 13 17.55 6.76 1.75
C TYR A 13 17.26 6.09 3.09
N VAL A 14 17.77 4.87 3.31
CA VAL A 14 17.51 4.10 4.53
C VAL A 14 18.14 4.78 5.75
N ASP A 15 19.31 5.39 5.58
CA ASP A 15 20.05 6.08 6.65
C ASP A 15 19.46 7.46 7.02
N ILE A 16 18.58 8.00 6.18
CA ILE A 16 17.93 9.30 6.41
C ILE A 16 16.66 9.13 7.27
N ILE A 17 16.09 7.92 7.27
CA ILE A 17 14.89 7.60 8.06
C ILE A 17 15.34 7.01 9.38
N ASP A 18 15.25 7.81 10.44
CA ASP A 18 15.38 7.29 11.79
C ASP A 18 14.14 6.46 12.15
N TRP A 19 14.22 5.17 11.85
CA TRP A 19 13.17 4.19 12.16
C TRP A 19 12.92 4.03 13.66
N GLN A 20 13.86 4.41 14.53
CA GLN A 20 13.69 4.35 15.99
C GLN A 20 12.99 5.60 16.53
N ALA A 21 13.15 6.76 15.89
CA ALA A 21 12.44 7.98 16.25
C ALA A 21 10.95 7.97 15.84
N PHE A 22 10.53 7.03 14.99
CA PHE A 22 9.14 6.92 14.53
C PHE A 22 8.43 5.66 15.04
N TYR A 23 7.23 5.85 15.58
CA TYR A 23 6.30 4.75 15.81
C TYR A 23 5.77 4.25 14.47
N VAL A 24 6.47 3.28 13.89
CA VAL A 24 5.99 2.56 12.69
C VAL A 24 4.78 1.75 13.09
N THR A 25 3.59 2.23 12.72
CA THR A 25 2.37 1.45 12.89
C THR A 25 2.31 0.39 11.79
N PRO A 26 2.12 -0.89 12.12
CA PRO A 26 1.96 -1.93 11.12
C PRO A 26 0.82 -1.59 10.16
N PRO A 27 0.99 -1.80 8.84
CA PRO A 27 -0.08 -1.56 7.90
C PRO A 27 -1.31 -2.42 8.27
N PRO A 28 -2.54 -1.92 8.08
CA PRO A 28 -3.76 -2.61 8.53
C PRO A 28 -3.89 -4.07 8.09
N VAL A 29 -3.29 -4.45 6.96
CA VAL A 29 -3.23 -5.83 6.45
C VAL A 29 -2.46 -6.79 7.36
N LEU A 30 -1.49 -6.28 8.13
CA LEU A 30 -0.69 -7.03 9.08
C LEU A 30 -1.21 -6.95 10.52
N ARG A 31 -2.33 -6.24 10.76
CA ARG A 31 -2.82 -5.94 12.11
C ARG A 31 -3.17 -7.18 12.93
N GLN A 32 -3.48 -8.30 12.27
CA GLN A 32 -3.87 -9.56 12.91
C GLN A 32 -2.74 -10.61 12.93
N ILE A 33 -1.57 -10.32 12.35
CA ILE A 33 -0.46 -11.27 12.23
C ILE A 33 0.69 -10.79 13.12
N SER A 34 1.23 -11.68 13.96
CA SER A 34 2.36 -11.33 14.82
C SER A 34 3.68 -11.26 14.03
N SER A 35 4.67 -10.53 14.54
CA SER A 35 6.01 -10.46 13.93
C SER A 35 6.68 -11.83 13.83
N HIS A 36 6.42 -12.74 14.77
CA HIS A 36 6.97 -14.10 14.75
C HIS A 36 6.35 -14.95 13.63
N GLU A 37 5.04 -14.82 13.40
CA GLU A 37 4.36 -15.49 12.28
C GLU A 37 4.84 -14.94 10.94
N LEU A 38 5.02 -13.62 10.83
CA LEU A 38 5.60 -13.00 9.63
C LEU A 38 7.00 -13.51 9.35
N LEU A 39 7.87 -13.56 10.36
CA LEU A 39 9.22 -14.10 10.22
C LEU A 39 9.22 -15.56 9.79
N LYS A 40 8.26 -16.37 10.29
CA LYS A 40 8.11 -17.76 9.90
C LYS A 40 7.64 -17.90 8.45
N MET A 41 6.64 -17.11 8.03
CA MET A 41 6.14 -17.11 6.63
C MET A 41 7.23 -16.75 5.63
N ILE A 42 8.10 -15.79 5.96
CA ILE A 42 9.24 -15.39 5.12
C ILE A 42 10.28 -16.52 5.02
N GLN A 43 10.55 -17.23 6.14
CA GLN A 43 11.50 -18.34 6.17
C GLN A 43 10.98 -19.59 5.46
N ASP A 44 9.69 -19.86 5.59
CA ASP A 44 9.03 -21.03 5.02
C ASP A 44 8.73 -20.85 3.50
N ASP A 45 9.09 -19.69 2.91
CA ASP A 45 8.85 -19.30 1.51
C ASP A 45 7.41 -19.57 1.05
N VAL A 46 6.45 -19.35 1.97
CA VAL A 46 5.04 -19.63 1.71
C VAL A 46 4.57 -18.68 0.61
N PRO A 47 3.95 -19.18 -0.49
CA PRO A 47 3.42 -18.31 -1.52
C PRO A 47 2.29 -17.44 -0.96
N MET A 48 2.18 -16.21 -1.46
CA MET A 48 1.33 -15.15 -0.90
C MET A 48 -0.17 -15.51 -0.85
N ASP A 49 -0.61 -16.44 -1.70
CA ASP A 49 -1.96 -17.00 -1.72
C ASP A 49 -2.26 -17.91 -0.53
N GLY A 50 -1.22 -18.47 0.12
CA GLY A 50 -1.30 -19.21 1.37
C GLY A 50 -1.34 -18.34 2.62
N TRP A 51 -1.27 -17.01 2.49
CA TRP A 51 -1.24 -16.10 3.63
C TRP A 51 -2.66 -15.70 4.01
N ASP A 52 -3.03 -15.87 5.28
CA ASP A 52 -4.35 -15.48 5.79
C ASP A 52 -4.40 -13.98 6.13
N PHE A 53 -4.20 -13.15 5.11
CA PHE A 53 -4.35 -11.70 5.26
C PHE A 53 -5.81 -11.30 5.41
N ILE A 54 -6.03 -10.21 6.14
CA ILE A 54 -7.33 -9.53 6.13
C ILE A 54 -7.66 -9.16 4.68
N LYS A 55 -8.72 -9.77 4.15
CA LYS A 55 -9.26 -9.45 2.84
C LYS A 55 -9.91 -8.08 2.91
N PHE A 56 -9.20 -7.05 2.43
CA PHE A 56 -9.82 -5.77 2.18
C PHE A 56 -10.81 -5.92 1.02
N PRO A 57 -12.02 -5.32 1.09
CA PRO A 57 -12.83 -5.17 -0.11
C PRO A 57 -11.97 -4.47 -1.16
N SER A 58 -11.81 -5.13 -2.31
CA SER A 58 -10.81 -4.75 -3.33
C SER A 58 -10.80 -3.25 -3.56
N HIS A 59 -9.62 -2.66 -3.39
CA HIS A 59 -9.30 -1.25 -3.58
C HIS A 59 -9.89 -0.68 -4.88
N MET A 60 -10.04 -1.51 -5.91
CA MET A 60 -10.60 -1.14 -7.20
C MET A 60 -12.05 -0.66 -7.12
N GLN A 61 -12.92 -1.27 -6.30
CA GLN A 61 -14.31 -0.82 -6.21
C GLN A 61 -14.44 0.54 -5.51
N ALA A 62 -13.63 0.81 -4.49
CA ALA A 62 -13.61 2.10 -3.83
C ALA A 62 -13.03 3.19 -4.75
N VAL A 63 -11.94 2.88 -5.46
CA VAL A 63 -11.34 3.77 -6.46
C VAL A 63 -12.29 4.05 -7.61
N GLU A 64 -12.95 3.04 -8.17
CA GLU A 64 -13.95 3.19 -9.23
C GLU A 64 -15.12 4.08 -8.79
N ARG A 65 -15.62 3.89 -7.56
CA ARG A 65 -16.67 4.74 -6.98
C ARG A 65 -16.21 6.19 -6.84
N ILE A 66 -15.00 6.43 -6.35
CA ILE A 66 -14.44 7.78 -6.21
C ILE A 66 -14.23 8.41 -7.59
N MET A 67 -13.62 7.71 -8.53
CA MET A 67 -13.42 8.20 -9.90
C MET A 67 -14.75 8.57 -10.55
N LYS A 68 -15.77 7.71 -10.41
CA LYS A 68 -17.11 7.98 -10.94
C LYS A 68 -17.70 9.27 -10.36
N LEU A 69 -17.62 9.47 -9.05
CA LEU A 69 -18.09 10.69 -8.39
C LEU A 69 -17.33 11.93 -8.87
N VAL A 70 -16.00 11.83 -8.99
CA VAL A 70 -15.16 12.92 -9.51
C VAL A 70 -15.54 13.26 -10.95
N THR A 71 -15.75 12.27 -11.81
CA THR A 71 -16.17 12.47 -13.20
C THR A 71 -17.57 13.11 -13.29
N GLU A 72 -18.53 12.63 -12.48
CA GLU A 72 -19.89 13.18 -12.42
C GLU A 72 -19.90 14.63 -11.94
N ALA A 73 -19.14 14.93 -10.88
CA ALA A 73 -19.00 16.28 -10.34
C ALA A 73 -18.34 17.24 -11.35
N SER A 74 -17.28 16.78 -12.04
CA SER A 74 -16.60 17.56 -13.08
C SER A 74 -17.52 17.89 -14.26
N ARG A 75 -18.24 16.90 -14.80
CA ARG A 75 -19.22 17.11 -15.87
C ARG A 75 -20.34 18.07 -15.46
N LYS A 76 -20.79 18.03 -14.20
CA LYS A 76 -21.80 18.96 -13.70
C LYS A 76 -21.29 20.39 -13.60
N ARG A 77 -20.00 20.59 -13.32
CA ARG A 77 -19.38 21.92 -13.21
C ARG A 77 -18.90 22.49 -14.55
N PHE A 78 -18.41 21.65 -15.45
CA PHE A 78 -17.72 22.10 -16.66
C PHE A 78 -18.42 21.70 -17.97
N GLY A 79 -19.57 21.02 -17.89
CA GLY A 79 -20.30 20.54 -19.07
C GLY A 79 -19.52 19.44 -19.82
N PRO A 80 -20.04 18.96 -20.96
CA PRO A 80 -19.24 18.29 -21.98
C PRO A 80 -18.14 19.21 -22.52
#